data_AF-A0A9D7FSY6-F1
#
_entry.id   AF-A0A9D7FSY6-F1
#
_cell.length_a   1.000
_cell.length_b   1.000
_cell.length_c   1.000
_cell.angle_alpha   90.00
_cell.angle_beta   90.00
_cell.angle_gamma   90.00
#
_symmetry.space_group_name_H-M   'P 1'
#
loop_
_entity.id
_entity.type
_entity.pdbx_description
1 polymer ?
#
loop_
_entity_poly.entity_id
_entity_poly.type
_entity_poly.pdbx_seq_one_letter_code
_entity_poly.pdbx_strand_id
1 'polypeptide(L)'
;MHRVYNSAFMNMLKDEENSKYRLTIRNVLEFSPEILRRFVNFMNNPDEKTAVEQFGKGDKYLGICLMMATMPGLPMFGHGQIEGFAEKYGMEYRKAYWDESVDQDLVNRHIGQIFPFLRKRYLYSGVENFAFYDFFTPEGHVNEDVFAYSNRAGNERAIILYNNSLRSTSGWIRISTPINMGSQDETDLQSRSLVQALDLRTESNVYYLLRDHRDSLQYIRSGRQLADEGLFVQLAWLSVPGLYRSRRDSRFRWNLGPTGRQIVWQRCA
;
A
#
# COMPACT_ATOMS: atom_id res chain seq x y z
N MET A 1 16.39 9.53 16.98
CA MET A 1 15.98 9.60 15.56
C MET A 1 15.01 10.76 15.42
N HIS A 2 15.33 11.77 14.60
CA HIS A 2 14.40 12.88 14.33
C HIS A 2 13.28 12.37 13.40
N ARG A 3 12.03 12.56 13.82
CA ARG A 3 10.83 12.22 13.04
C ARG A 3 10.21 13.48 12.45
N VAL A 4 9.55 13.35 11.30
CA VAL A 4 8.88 14.46 10.61
C VAL A 4 7.43 14.06 10.34
N TYR A 5 6.49 14.88 10.78
CA TYR A 5 5.08 14.71 10.47
C TYR A 5 4.84 14.90 8.97
N ASN A 6 4.36 13.87 8.30
CA ASN A 6 4.11 13.88 6.87
C ASN A 6 2.72 14.45 6.56
N SER A 7 2.55 15.76 6.68
CA SER A 7 1.28 16.43 6.35
C SER A 7 0.89 16.30 4.87
N ALA A 8 1.88 16.12 3.99
CA ALA A 8 1.65 15.83 2.57
C ALA A 8 0.90 14.50 2.36
N PHE A 9 1.17 13.47 3.18
CA PHE A 9 0.40 12.22 3.17
C PHE A 9 -1.09 12.49 3.39
N MET A 10 -1.43 13.24 4.43
CA MET A 10 -2.82 13.53 4.78
C MET A 10 -3.49 14.41 3.72
N ASN A 11 -2.92 15.58 3.42
CA ASN A 11 -3.57 16.57 2.57
C ASN A 11 -3.67 16.11 1.11
N MET A 12 -2.58 15.62 0.51
CA MET A 12 -2.59 15.26 -0.91
C MET A 12 -3.47 14.03 -1.17
N LEU A 13 -3.49 13.03 -0.28
CA LEU A 13 -4.32 11.84 -0.47
C LEU A 13 -5.81 12.13 -0.21
N LYS A 14 -6.13 13.06 0.71
CA LYS A 14 -7.48 13.56 0.93
C LYS A 14 -8.01 14.23 -0.33
N ASP A 15 -7.25 15.17 -0.86
CA ASP A 15 -7.64 16.02 -2.00
C ASP A 15 -7.39 15.35 -3.37
N GLU A 16 -7.02 14.06 -3.38
CA GLU A 16 -6.72 13.26 -4.60
C GLU A 16 -5.63 13.90 -5.48
N GLU A 17 -4.72 14.66 -4.88
CA GLU A 17 -3.52 15.19 -5.51
C GLU A 17 -2.46 14.08 -5.66
N ASN A 18 -2.86 12.93 -6.20
CA ASN A 18 -2.10 11.69 -6.22
C ASN A 18 -0.74 11.88 -6.91
N SER A 19 -0.71 12.60 -8.03
CA SER A 19 0.52 12.92 -8.76
C SER A 19 1.53 13.72 -7.93
N LYS A 20 1.08 14.67 -7.09
CA LYS A 20 1.95 15.43 -6.20
C LYS A 20 2.51 14.56 -5.08
N TYR A 21 1.70 13.68 -4.52
CA TYR A 21 2.16 12.77 -3.47
C TYR A 21 3.16 11.74 -4.02
N ARG A 22 2.88 11.16 -5.20
CA ARG A 22 3.82 10.28 -5.92
C ARG A 22 5.14 10.98 -6.21
N LEU A 23 5.10 12.23 -6.70
CA LEU A 23 6.30 13.04 -6.94
C LEU A 23 7.09 13.26 -5.65
N THR A 24 6.41 13.51 -4.51
CA THR A 24 7.07 13.65 -3.21
C THR A 24 7.86 12.39 -2.84
N ILE A 25 7.25 11.21 -2.98
CA ILE A 25 7.93 9.94 -2.71
C ILE A 25 9.10 9.72 -3.67
N ARG A 26 8.91 9.97 -4.97
CA ARG A 26 9.96 9.85 -5.98
C ARG A 26 11.16 10.74 -5.67
N ASN A 27 10.92 12.02 -5.39
CA ASN A 27 11.97 12.98 -5.04
C ASN A 27 12.73 12.55 -3.77
N VAL A 28 12.03 12.01 -2.77
CA VAL A 28 12.68 11.48 -1.57
C VAL A 28 13.54 10.26 -1.88
N LEU A 29 13.08 9.33 -2.73
CA LEU A 29 13.85 8.16 -3.13
C LEU A 29 15.09 8.53 -3.96
N GLU A 30 14.98 9.52 -4.83
CA GLU A 30 16.08 10.03 -5.65
C GLU A 30 17.10 10.85 -4.86
N PHE A 31 16.66 11.52 -3.78
CA PHE A 31 17.56 12.27 -2.92
C PHE A 31 18.19 11.39 -1.82
N SER A 32 17.35 10.84 -0.94
CA SER A 32 17.80 10.01 0.19
C SER A 32 16.65 9.13 0.72
N PRO A 33 16.61 7.84 0.36
CA PRO A 33 15.55 6.91 0.80
C PRO A 33 15.38 6.82 2.32
N GLU A 34 16.47 7.03 3.07
CA GLU A 34 16.47 7.03 4.54
C GLU A 34 15.53 8.07 5.17
N ILE A 35 15.17 9.13 4.43
CA ILE A 35 14.19 10.12 4.88
C ILE A 35 12.81 9.48 5.07
N LEU A 36 12.41 8.50 4.23
CA LEU A 36 11.12 7.83 4.38
C LEU A 36 10.97 7.14 5.75
N ARG A 37 12.06 6.65 6.36
CA ARG A 37 12.03 6.06 7.71
C ARG A 37 11.67 7.07 8.80
N ARG A 38 11.89 8.36 8.54
CA ARG A 38 11.66 9.44 9.50
C ARG A 38 10.23 9.96 9.45
N PHE A 39 9.48 9.65 8.38
CA PHE A 39 8.10 10.09 8.26
C PHE A 39 7.20 9.44 9.30
N VAL A 40 6.35 10.28 9.90
CA VAL A 40 5.15 9.87 10.63
C VAL A 40 3.99 10.09 9.67
N ASN A 41 3.43 9.00 9.14
CA ASN A 41 2.27 9.05 8.26
C ASN A 41 1.01 9.00 9.13
N PHE A 42 0.08 9.93 8.90
CA PHE A 42 -1.14 10.07 9.69
C PHE A 42 -2.29 10.56 8.81
N MET A 43 -3.52 10.27 9.24
CA MET A 43 -4.75 10.77 8.60
C MET A 43 -5.37 11.95 9.35
N ASN A 44 -4.99 12.15 10.61
CA ASN A 44 -5.28 13.34 11.38
C ASN A 44 -4.26 13.51 12.50
N ASN A 45 -4.25 14.70 13.09
CA ASN A 45 -3.54 15.03 14.32
C ASN A 45 -4.45 15.94 15.17
N PRO A 46 -4.06 16.35 16.40
CA PRO A 46 -4.89 17.20 17.25
C PRO A 46 -5.25 18.57 16.66
N ASP A 47 -4.46 19.09 15.73
CA ASP A 47 -4.68 20.39 15.09
C ASP A 47 -5.56 20.30 13.83
N GLU A 48 -5.79 19.09 13.31
CA GLU A 48 -6.53 18.83 12.08
C GLU A 48 -7.94 18.26 12.35
N LYS A 49 -8.79 18.26 11.33
CA LYS A 49 -10.09 17.55 11.40
C LYS A 49 -9.89 16.06 11.62
N THR A 50 -10.88 15.37 12.20
CA THR A 50 -10.76 13.93 12.46
C THR A 50 -10.62 13.14 11.15
N ALA A 51 -10.05 11.94 11.22
CA ALA A 51 -9.88 11.10 10.04
C ALA A 51 -11.23 10.77 9.37
N VAL A 52 -12.30 10.62 10.17
CA VAL A 52 -13.66 10.41 9.67
C VAL A 52 -14.20 11.62 8.93
N GLU A 53 -14.00 12.83 9.45
CA GLU A 53 -14.43 14.06 8.75
C GLU A 53 -13.65 14.30 7.46
N GLN A 54 -12.37 13.90 7.41
CA GLN A 54 -11.51 14.12 6.24
C GLN A 54 -11.67 13.05 5.15
N PHE A 55 -11.79 11.78 5.52
CA PHE A 55 -11.76 10.65 4.59
C PHE A 55 -13.06 9.81 4.59
N GLY A 56 -14.03 10.15 5.43
CA GLY A 56 -15.20 9.33 5.69
C GLY A 56 -14.85 8.05 6.44
N LYS A 57 -15.72 7.05 6.33
CA LYS A 57 -15.52 5.69 6.88
C LYS A 57 -15.49 4.59 5.81
N GLY A 58 -15.52 5.01 4.54
CA GLY A 58 -15.65 4.12 3.39
C GLY A 58 -14.33 3.47 2.97
N ASP A 59 -14.28 3.00 1.73
CA ASP A 59 -13.10 2.30 1.21
C ASP A 59 -11.89 3.24 1.01
N LYS A 60 -12.13 4.53 0.73
CA LYS A 60 -11.05 5.54 0.68
C LYS A 60 -10.31 5.59 2.02
N TYR A 61 -11.05 5.72 3.13
CA TYR A 61 -10.48 5.71 4.47
C TYR A 61 -9.60 4.48 4.72
N LEU A 62 -10.07 3.27 4.38
CA LEU A 62 -9.28 2.05 4.57
C LEU A 62 -8.10 1.93 3.62
N GLY A 63 -8.24 2.40 2.38
CA GLY A 63 -7.15 2.47 1.41
C GLY A 63 -6.01 3.37 1.89
N ILE A 64 -6.34 4.52 2.46
CA ILE A 64 -5.35 5.42 3.07
C ILE A 64 -4.77 4.80 4.36
N CYS A 65 -5.59 4.14 5.20
CA CYS A 65 -5.08 3.38 6.35
C CYS A 65 -4.11 2.26 5.94
N LEU A 66 -4.38 1.56 4.83
CA LEU A 66 -3.49 0.56 4.28
C LEU A 66 -2.16 1.22 3.92
N MET A 67 -2.18 2.29 3.12
CA MET A 67 -0.96 3.01 2.77
C MET A 67 -0.18 3.46 4.01
N MET A 68 -0.87 4.00 5.02
CA MET A 68 -0.27 4.42 6.27
C MET A 68 0.41 3.24 6.99
N ALA A 69 -0.25 2.08 7.01
CA ALA A 69 0.23 0.86 7.65
C ALA A 69 1.32 0.12 6.86
N THR A 70 1.49 0.35 5.55
CA THR A 70 2.42 -0.39 4.68
C THR A 70 3.52 0.45 4.04
N MET A 71 3.47 1.78 4.15
CA MET A 71 4.60 2.64 3.78
C MET A 71 5.72 2.58 4.83
N PRO A 72 6.98 2.86 4.44
CA PRO A 72 8.07 3.07 5.38
C PRO A 72 7.79 4.23 6.35
N GLY A 73 8.45 4.19 7.50
CA GLY A 73 8.23 5.17 8.58
C GLY A 73 7.30 4.66 9.67
N LEU A 74 6.62 5.57 10.36
CA LEU A 74 5.73 5.26 11.47
C LEU A 74 4.28 5.62 11.13
N PRO A 75 3.34 4.66 11.13
CA PRO A 75 1.92 4.98 11.14
C PRO A 75 1.53 5.59 12.48
N MET A 76 0.74 6.66 12.45
CA MET A 76 0.12 7.25 13.64
C MET A 76 -1.39 7.28 13.44
N PHE A 77 -2.11 6.57 14.31
CA PHE A 77 -3.56 6.64 14.40
C PHE A 77 -3.95 7.71 15.42
N GLY A 78 -4.85 8.60 15.04
CA GLY A 78 -5.40 9.59 15.95
C GLY A 78 -6.34 8.97 16.99
N HIS A 79 -6.59 9.69 18.07
CA HIS A 79 -7.60 9.31 19.04
C HIS A 79 -8.97 9.15 18.36
N GLY A 80 -9.72 8.10 18.72
CA GLY A 80 -11.05 7.82 18.17
C GLY A 80 -11.06 7.39 16.70
N GLN A 81 -9.90 7.31 16.04
CA GLN A 81 -9.81 6.99 14.61
C GLN A 81 -10.32 5.58 14.31
N ILE A 82 -10.02 4.60 15.17
CA ILE A 82 -10.43 3.20 15.00
C ILE A 82 -11.92 3.04 15.29
N GLU A 83 -12.40 3.71 16.33
CA GLU A 83 -13.78 3.73 16.80
C GLU A 83 -14.71 4.54 15.90
N GLY A 84 -14.16 5.41 15.06
CA GLY A 84 -14.92 6.22 14.10
C GLY A 84 -15.54 7.47 14.72
N PHE A 85 -14.91 8.04 15.76
CA PHE A 85 -15.32 9.28 16.41
C PHE A 85 -15.01 10.50 15.54
N ALA A 86 -15.92 11.47 15.60
CA ALA A 86 -15.90 12.71 14.84
C ALA A 86 -15.53 13.92 15.70
N GLU A 87 -15.65 13.86 17.03
CA GLU A 87 -15.21 14.94 17.92
C GLU A 87 -13.70 15.17 17.73
N LYS A 88 -13.33 16.43 17.47
CA LYS A 88 -11.93 16.84 17.39
C LYS A 88 -11.41 17.13 18.80
N TYR A 89 -10.37 16.41 19.19
CA TYR A 89 -9.70 16.57 20.48
C TYR A 89 -8.37 17.30 20.31
N GLY A 90 -8.39 18.63 20.49
CA GLY A 90 -7.20 19.45 20.58
C GLY A 90 -6.58 19.46 21.99
N MET A 91 -5.45 20.15 22.16
CA MET A 91 -4.76 20.28 23.46
C MET A 91 -5.59 21.06 24.51
N GLU A 92 -6.63 21.75 24.07
CA GLU A 92 -7.57 22.54 24.87
C GLU A 92 -8.65 21.70 25.59
N TYR A 93 -8.78 20.42 25.28
CA TYR A 93 -9.82 19.54 25.82
C TYR A 93 -9.36 18.80 27.08
N ARG A 94 -10.18 18.84 28.14
CA ARG A 94 -9.94 18.09 29.39
C ARG A 94 -10.65 16.72 29.42
N LYS A 95 -11.69 16.55 28.60
CA LYS A 95 -12.50 15.35 28.44
C LYS A 95 -13.27 15.42 27.11
N ALA A 96 -13.85 14.30 26.70
CA ALA A 96 -14.85 14.29 25.64
C ALA A 96 -16.14 15.00 26.06
N TYR A 97 -16.74 15.72 25.12
CA TYR A 97 -18.04 16.37 25.29
C TYR A 97 -19.13 15.63 24.52
N TRP A 98 -18.78 14.92 23.45
CA TRP A 98 -19.73 14.16 22.66
C TRP A 98 -19.84 12.74 23.19
N ASP A 99 -21.08 12.28 23.38
CA ASP A 99 -21.36 10.88 23.70
C ASP A 99 -21.47 10.09 22.39
N GLU A 100 -20.31 9.80 21.79
CA GLU A 100 -20.22 9.08 20.53
C GLU A 100 -20.25 7.57 20.75
N SER A 101 -21.09 6.87 19.99
CA SER A 101 -21.09 5.41 19.98
C SER A 101 -20.01 4.88 19.04
N VAL A 102 -19.34 3.81 19.46
CA VAL A 102 -18.33 3.11 18.64
C VAL A 102 -18.98 2.56 17.37
N ASP A 103 -18.36 2.84 16.22
CA ASP A 103 -18.73 2.27 14.95
C ASP A 103 -18.15 0.84 14.81
N GLN A 104 -18.93 -0.14 15.23
CA GLN A 104 -18.46 -1.52 15.29
C GLN A 104 -18.12 -2.10 13.89
N ASP A 105 -18.75 -1.62 12.81
CA ASP A 105 -18.40 -2.03 11.45
C ASP A 105 -17.00 -1.55 11.09
N LEU A 106 -16.71 -0.27 11.34
CA LEU A 106 -15.39 0.31 11.08
C LEU A 106 -14.31 -0.40 11.92
N VAL A 107 -14.59 -0.70 13.20
CA VAL A 107 -13.67 -1.47 14.06
C VAL A 107 -13.40 -2.86 13.47
N ASN A 108 -14.45 -3.58 13.06
CA ASN A 108 -14.30 -4.91 12.47
C ASN A 108 -13.51 -4.86 11.16
N ARG A 109 -13.70 -3.83 10.35
CA ARG A 109 -12.93 -3.61 9.12
C ARG A 109 -11.46 -3.28 9.42
N HIS A 110 -11.14 -2.51 10.47
CA HIS A 110 -9.74 -2.36 10.91
C HIS A 110 -9.10 -3.69 11.32
N ILE A 111 -9.82 -4.49 12.11
CA ILE A 111 -9.35 -5.80 12.58
C ILE A 111 -9.05 -6.74 11.41
N GLY A 112 -9.94 -6.79 10.42
CA GLY A 112 -9.82 -7.66 9.26
C GLY A 112 -8.87 -7.14 8.18
N GLN A 113 -8.85 -5.82 7.94
CA GLN A 113 -8.23 -5.23 6.75
C GLN A 113 -6.99 -4.39 7.04
N ILE A 114 -6.72 -3.98 8.28
CA ILE A 114 -5.58 -3.09 8.60
C ILE A 114 -4.62 -3.74 9.61
N PHE A 115 -5.16 -4.28 10.71
CA PHE A 115 -4.34 -4.84 11.80
C PHE A 115 -3.41 -5.99 11.39
N PRO A 116 -3.74 -6.85 10.40
CA PRO A 116 -2.79 -7.84 9.89
C PRO A 116 -1.49 -7.21 9.37
N PHE A 117 -1.55 -6.03 8.75
CA PHE A 117 -0.38 -5.28 8.28
C PHE A 117 0.37 -4.64 9.44
N LEU A 118 -0.34 -4.13 10.44
CA LEU A 118 0.27 -3.60 11.65
C LEU A 118 1.03 -4.67 12.45
N ARG A 119 0.50 -5.90 12.52
CA ARG A 119 1.22 -7.04 13.13
C ARG A 119 2.50 -7.42 12.38
N LYS A 120 2.58 -7.07 11.09
CA LYS A 120 3.75 -7.31 10.23
C LYS A 120 4.53 -6.04 9.90
N ARG A 121 4.51 -5.01 10.76
CA ARG A 121 5.23 -3.74 10.47
C ARG A 121 6.69 -3.93 10.09
N TYR A 122 7.38 -4.95 10.63
CA TYR A 122 8.77 -5.27 10.26
C TYR A 122 8.96 -5.50 8.74
N LEU A 123 7.94 -5.96 8.03
CA LEU A 123 7.96 -6.19 6.58
C LEU A 123 7.87 -4.89 5.77
N TYR A 124 7.30 -3.84 6.37
CA TYR A 124 6.88 -2.63 5.65
C TYR A 124 7.65 -1.37 6.06
N SER A 125 8.13 -1.30 7.30
CA SER A 125 8.67 -0.06 7.89
C SER A 125 10.06 0.33 7.35
N GLY A 126 10.80 -0.60 6.76
CA GLY A 126 12.16 -0.38 6.26
C GLY A 126 12.21 0.14 4.83
N VAL A 127 13.31 0.81 4.46
CA VAL A 127 13.52 1.38 3.11
C VAL A 127 14.51 0.58 2.26
N GLU A 128 15.32 -0.29 2.87
CA GLU A 128 16.39 -1.06 2.22
C GLU A 128 15.92 -1.83 0.98
N ASN A 129 14.76 -2.48 1.11
CA ASN A 129 14.14 -3.26 0.04
C ASN A 129 12.86 -2.61 -0.48
N PHE A 130 12.57 -1.37 -0.09
CA PHE A 130 11.39 -0.66 -0.57
C PHE A 130 11.60 -0.27 -2.03
N ALA A 131 10.62 -0.61 -2.87
CA ALA A 131 10.61 -0.19 -4.27
C ALA A 131 9.23 0.38 -4.61
N PHE A 132 9.23 1.60 -5.15
CA PHE A 132 8.03 2.28 -5.62
C PHE A 132 7.94 2.16 -7.14
N TYR A 133 6.74 1.93 -7.70
CA TYR A 133 6.57 1.66 -9.12
C TYR A 133 5.65 2.68 -9.78
N ASP A 134 5.92 2.95 -11.06
CA ASP A 134 4.93 3.51 -11.96
C ASP A 134 3.98 2.40 -12.44
N PHE A 135 2.69 2.72 -12.48
CA PHE A 135 1.65 1.83 -12.94
C PHE A 135 1.29 2.19 -14.38
N PHE A 136 1.67 1.34 -15.33
CA PHE A 136 1.44 1.61 -16.75
C PHE A 136 0.11 1.04 -17.21
N THR A 137 -0.76 1.88 -17.75
CA THR A 137 -2.00 1.43 -18.40
C THR A 137 -1.72 0.68 -19.70
N PRO A 138 -2.68 -0.07 -20.26
CA PRO A 138 -2.53 -0.70 -21.58
C PRO A 138 -2.17 0.29 -22.69
N GLU A 139 -2.56 1.56 -22.54
CA GLU A 139 -2.27 2.65 -23.47
C GLU A 139 -0.84 3.20 -23.31
N GLY A 140 -0.07 2.73 -22.32
CA GLY A 140 1.35 3.04 -22.17
C GLY A 140 1.67 4.28 -21.34
N HIS A 141 0.68 4.94 -20.75
CA HIS A 141 0.92 6.07 -19.84
C HIS A 141 0.90 5.62 -18.37
N VAL A 142 1.52 6.42 -17.50
CA VAL A 142 1.45 6.20 -16.05
C VAL A 142 0.06 6.62 -15.55
N ASN A 143 -0.58 5.77 -14.75
CA ASN A 143 -1.76 6.13 -13.98
C ASN A 143 -1.33 6.63 -12.59
N GLU A 144 -1.37 7.93 -12.39
CA GLU A 144 -0.97 8.56 -11.13
C GLU A 144 -1.95 8.26 -9.98
N ASP A 145 -3.17 7.79 -10.26
CA ASP A 145 -4.14 7.39 -9.23
C ASP A 145 -3.76 6.07 -8.54
N VAL A 146 -2.83 5.30 -9.11
CA VAL A 146 -2.41 4.00 -8.55
C VAL A 146 -1.10 4.14 -7.79
N PHE A 147 -1.14 3.77 -6.52
CA PHE A 147 0.03 3.54 -5.68
C PHE A 147 0.43 2.08 -5.75
N ALA A 148 1.64 1.83 -6.23
CA ALA A 148 2.21 0.51 -6.37
C ALA A 148 3.60 0.48 -5.74
N TYR A 149 3.82 -0.40 -4.78
CA TYR A 149 5.13 -0.57 -4.16
C TYR A 149 5.31 -1.97 -3.58
N SER A 150 6.56 -2.32 -3.33
CA SER A 150 6.92 -3.59 -2.72
C SER A 150 7.90 -3.39 -1.58
N ASN A 151 7.93 -4.38 -0.69
CA ASN A 151 8.94 -4.49 0.35
C ASN A 151 9.16 -5.97 0.67
N ARG A 152 10.29 -6.28 1.32
CA ARG A 152 10.60 -7.62 1.78
C ARG A 152 11.41 -7.61 3.07
N ALA A 153 11.23 -8.66 3.87
CA ALA A 153 11.97 -8.91 5.09
C ALA A 153 12.23 -10.42 5.21
N GLY A 154 13.51 -10.82 5.18
CA GLY A 154 13.89 -12.22 5.11
C GLY A 154 13.25 -12.92 3.90
N ASN A 155 12.46 -13.96 4.15
CA ASN A 155 11.75 -14.70 3.10
C ASN A 155 10.35 -14.16 2.80
N GLU A 156 9.88 -13.16 3.54
CA GLU A 156 8.57 -12.56 3.30
C GLU A 156 8.69 -11.40 2.31
N ARG A 157 7.71 -11.33 1.42
CA ARG A 157 7.65 -10.42 0.29
C ARG A 157 6.24 -9.88 0.24
N ALA A 158 6.10 -8.58 -0.02
CA ALA A 158 4.81 -7.93 -0.18
C ALA A 158 4.83 -7.01 -1.39
N ILE A 159 3.72 -7.01 -2.13
CA ILE A 159 3.38 -5.97 -3.09
C ILE A 159 2.07 -5.36 -2.60
N ILE A 160 2.02 -4.02 -2.58
CA ILE A 160 0.86 -3.23 -2.23
C ILE A 160 0.42 -2.49 -3.49
N LEU A 161 -0.87 -2.60 -3.78
CA LEU A 161 -1.53 -1.93 -4.89
C LEU A 161 -2.78 -1.25 -4.35
N TYR A 162 -2.87 0.06 -4.54
CA TYR A 162 -4.02 0.85 -4.14
C TYR A 162 -4.37 1.86 -5.23
N ASN A 163 -5.65 1.90 -5.62
CA ASN A 163 -6.19 2.86 -6.58
C ASN A 163 -6.98 3.94 -5.81
N ASN A 164 -6.39 5.14 -5.66
CA ASN A 164 -7.03 6.27 -4.99
C ASN A 164 -7.91 7.05 -5.97
N SER A 165 -8.87 6.36 -6.59
CA SER A 165 -9.78 6.92 -7.59
C SER A 165 -11.10 6.14 -7.63
N LEU A 166 -12.16 6.81 -8.06
CA LEU A 166 -13.49 6.23 -8.26
C LEU A 166 -13.62 5.48 -9.60
N ARG A 167 -12.54 5.35 -10.38
CA ARG A 167 -12.53 4.63 -11.65
C ARG A 167 -11.71 3.35 -11.56
N SER A 168 -12.23 2.25 -12.10
CA SER A 168 -11.46 1.02 -12.23
C SER A 168 -10.36 1.21 -13.26
N THR A 169 -9.25 0.52 -13.08
CA THR A 169 -8.11 0.59 -13.98
C THR A 169 -7.47 -0.77 -14.13
N SER A 170 -6.58 -0.93 -15.10
CA SER A 170 -5.75 -2.12 -15.26
C SER A 170 -4.42 -1.72 -15.84
N GLY A 171 -3.41 -2.54 -15.64
CA GLY A 171 -2.07 -2.17 -16.05
C GLY A 171 -0.99 -3.05 -15.45
N TRP A 172 0.25 -2.60 -15.64
CA TRP A 172 1.45 -3.34 -15.33
C TRP A 172 2.32 -2.59 -14.33
N ILE A 173 2.94 -3.35 -13.42
CA ILE A 173 4.11 -2.90 -12.65
C ILE A 173 5.30 -3.76 -13.05
N ARG A 174 6.44 -3.14 -13.33
CA ARG A 174 7.62 -3.88 -13.82
C ARG A 174 8.94 -3.32 -13.32
N ILE A 175 9.15 -2.01 -13.42
CA ILE A 175 10.41 -1.35 -13.06
C ILE A 175 10.09 -0.27 -12.03
N SER A 176 10.88 -0.20 -10.97
CA SER A 176 10.72 0.83 -9.95
C SER A 176 11.07 2.21 -10.49
N THR A 177 10.55 3.24 -9.84
CA THR A 177 11.15 4.57 -9.95
C THR A 177 12.62 4.52 -9.53
N PRO A 178 13.46 5.47 -9.96
CA PRO A 178 14.85 5.53 -9.52
C PRO A 178 14.94 5.65 -8.00
N ILE A 179 15.94 4.98 -7.42
CA ILE A 179 16.25 4.99 -5.98
C ILE A 179 17.74 5.27 -5.85
N ASN A 180 18.10 6.24 -5.01
CA ASN A 180 19.50 6.53 -4.72
C ASN A 180 20.09 5.44 -3.82
N MET A 181 21.07 4.71 -4.37
CA MET A 181 21.85 3.67 -3.68
C MET A 181 23.19 4.21 -3.13
N GLY A 182 23.55 5.43 -3.52
CA GLY A 182 24.76 6.12 -3.10
C GLY A 182 24.57 6.94 -1.83
N SER A 183 25.44 7.93 -1.65
CA SER A 183 25.34 8.90 -0.55
C SER A 183 24.52 10.13 -0.98
N GLN A 184 24.35 11.11 -0.08
CA GLN A 184 23.71 12.38 -0.45
C GLN A 184 24.62 13.25 -1.33
N ASP A 185 25.94 13.13 -1.16
CA ASP A 185 26.94 13.92 -1.90
C ASP A 185 27.32 13.27 -3.24
N GLU A 186 27.15 11.95 -3.35
CA GLU A 186 27.41 11.16 -4.54
C GLU A 186 26.21 10.28 -4.85
N THR A 187 25.35 10.78 -5.74
CA THR A 187 24.11 10.10 -6.13
C THR A 187 24.38 8.92 -7.07
N ASP A 188 23.77 7.78 -6.77
CA ASP A 188 23.78 6.59 -7.63
C ASP A 188 22.34 6.11 -7.82
N LEU A 189 21.67 6.66 -8.84
CA LEU A 189 20.27 6.38 -9.12
C LEU A 189 20.13 5.06 -9.87
N GLN A 190 19.48 4.09 -9.23
CA GLN A 190 19.20 2.79 -9.82
C GLN A 190 17.71 2.47 -9.79
N SER A 191 17.20 1.91 -10.89
CA SER A 191 15.88 1.29 -10.92
C SER A 191 16.02 -0.23 -10.76
N ARG A 192 15.07 -0.84 -10.05
CA ARG A 192 14.99 -2.29 -9.86
C ARG A 192 13.80 -2.85 -10.61
N SER A 193 13.99 -3.95 -11.33
CA SER A 193 12.85 -4.75 -11.81
C SER A 193 12.07 -5.33 -10.64
N LEU A 194 10.81 -5.69 -10.87
CA LEU A 194 9.93 -6.31 -9.88
C LEU A 194 10.57 -7.56 -9.25
N VAL A 195 11.19 -8.40 -10.08
CA VAL A 195 11.86 -9.63 -9.62
C VAL A 195 13.11 -9.34 -8.79
N GLN A 196 13.87 -8.28 -9.11
CA GLN A 196 15.04 -7.87 -8.31
C GLN A 196 14.61 -7.29 -6.96
N ALA A 197 13.61 -6.40 -6.95
CA ALA A 197 13.12 -5.79 -5.72
C ALA A 197 12.54 -6.82 -4.72
N LEU A 198 11.88 -7.85 -5.25
CA LEU A 198 11.29 -8.94 -4.46
C LEU A 198 12.25 -10.12 -4.25
N ASP A 199 13.47 -10.07 -4.80
CA ASP A 199 14.45 -11.16 -4.75
C ASP A 199 13.84 -12.51 -5.15
N LEU A 200 13.35 -12.53 -6.40
CA LEU A 200 12.70 -13.67 -7.03
C LEU A 200 13.67 -14.41 -7.95
N ARG A 201 13.66 -15.72 -7.81
CA ARG A 201 14.14 -16.69 -8.79
C ARG A 201 13.28 -16.67 -10.06
N THR A 202 13.90 -16.74 -11.22
CA THR A 202 13.29 -16.50 -12.54
C THR A 202 13.49 -17.66 -13.53
N GLU A 203 13.97 -18.81 -13.05
CA GLU A 203 14.09 -20.02 -13.84
C GLU A 203 12.71 -20.50 -14.33
N SER A 204 12.65 -21.09 -15.52
CA SER A 204 11.38 -21.44 -16.19
C SER A 204 10.48 -22.41 -15.42
N ASN A 205 11.03 -23.15 -14.45
CA ASN A 205 10.33 -24.10 -13.59
C ASN A 205 9.97 -23.53 -12.21
N VAL A 206 10.20 -22.23 -11.97
CA VAL A 206 9.87 -21.58 -10.70
C VAL A 206 8.53 -20.86 -10.82
N TYR A 207 7.63 -21.16 -9.88
CA TYR A 207 6.30 -20.56 -9.79
C TYR A 207 6.07 -19.98 -8.41
N TYR A 208 5.34 -18.87 -8.38
CA TYR A 208 4.96 -18.17 -7.16
C TYR A 208 3.46 -18.17 -6.98
N LEU A 209 3.06 -18.40 -5.73
CA LEU A 209 1.69 -18.24 -5.29
C LEU A 209 1.55 -16.84 -4.70
N LEU A 210 0.75 -16.00 -5.34
CA LEU A 210 0.37 -14.66 -4.91
C LEU A 210 -0.96 -14.79 -4.15
N ARG A 211 -0.93 -14.57 -2.84
CA ARG A 211 -2.14 -14.66 -1.99
C ARG A 211 -2.66 -13.28 -1.64
N ASP A 212 -3.84 -12.96 -2.18
CA ASP A 212 -4.61 -11.77 -1.81
C ASP A 212 -5.07 -11.84 -0.36
N HIS A 213 -4.73 -10.79 0.40
CA HIS A 213 -5.10 -10.69 1.79
C HIS A 213 -6.60 -10.44 2.00
N ARG A 214 -7.28 -9.74 1.08
CA ARG A 214 -8.70 -9.37 1.24
C ARG A 214 -9.62 -10.56 1.00
N ASP A 215 -9.46 -11.22 -0.15
CA ASP A 215 -10.44 -12.20 -0.63
C ASP A 215 -9.97 -13.66 -0.53
N SER A 216 -8.80 -13.90 0.11
CA SER A 216 -8.13 -15.22 0.16
C SER A 216 -7.90 -15.87 -1.22
N LEU A 217 -8.01 -15.09 -2.30
CA LEU A 217 -7.74 -15.52 -3.66
C LEU A 217 -6.25 -15.79 -3.82
N GLN A 218 -5.93 -16.82 -4.58
CA GLN A 218 -4.56 -17.21 -4.87
C GLN A 218 -4.36 -17.24 -6.38
N TYR A 219 -3.26 -16.65 -6.82
CA TYR A 219 -2.88 -16.59 -8.22
C TYR A 219 -1.51 -17.23 -8.36
N ILE A 220 -1.33 -18.05 -9.40
CA ILE A 220 -0.03 -18.61 -9.73
C ILE A 220 0.60 -17.74 -10.82
N ARG A 221 1.88 -17.41 -10.66
CA ARG A 221 2.68 -16.68 -11.66
C ARG A 221 4.01 -17.37 -11.86
N SER A 222 4.45 -17.47 -13.11
CA SER A 222 5.80 -17.94 -13.43
C SER A 222 6.81 -16.86 -13.03
N GLY A 223 7.91 -17.27 -12.38
CA GLY A 223 9.02 -16.36 -12.09
C GLY A 223 9.64 -15.78 -13.37
N ARG A 224 9.69 -16.58 -14.44
CA ARG A 224 10.15 -16.13 -15.75
C ARG A 224 9.22 -15.07 -16.35
N GLN A 225 7.92 -15.30 -16.30
CA GLN A 225 6.92 -14.32 -16.77
C GLN A 225 7.01 -13.00 -16.00
N LEU A 226 7.16 -13.05 -14.67
CA LEU A 226 7.33 -11.84 -13.85
C LEU A 226 8.60 -11.05 -14.22
N ALA A 227 9.66 -11.73 -14.67
CA ALA A 227 10.89 -11.08 -15.11
C ALA A 227 10.73 -10.41 -16.49
N ASP A 228 10.10 -11.12 -17.43
CA ASP A 228 9.96 -10.68 -18.82
C ASP A 228 8.89 -9.58 -18.95
N GLU A 229 7.72 -9.77 -18.35
CA GLU A 229 6.53 -8.93 -18.54
C GLU A 229 6.23 -8.02 -17.33
N GLY A 230 6.68 -8.40 -16.13
CA GLY A 230 6.23 -7.78 -14.88
C GLY A 230 4.93 -8.40 -14.37
N LEU A 231 4.16 -7.63 -13.60
CA LEU A 231 2.88 -8.08 -13.04
C LEU A 231 1.72 -7.24 -13.59
N PHE A 232 0.86 -7.90 -14.37
CA PHE A 232 -0.44 -7.35 -14.76
C PHE A 232 -1.45 -7.48 -13.63
N VAL A 233 -2.17 -6.39 -13.38
CA VAL A 233 -3.25 -6.35 -12.41
C VAL A 233 -4.40 -5.51 -12.95
N GLN A 234 -5.61 -5.92 -12.62
CA GLN A 234 -6.78 -5.08 -12.72
C GLN A 234 -7.02 -4.49 -11.32
N LEU A 235 -7.55 -3.31 -11.18
CA LEU A 235 -7.93 -2.72 -9.89
C LEU A 235 -9.34 -2.21 -10.06
N ALA A 236 -10.26 -2.69 -9.21
CA ALA A 236 -11.62 -2.17 -9.27
C ALA A 236 -11.61 -0.70 -8.83
N TRP A 237 -12.70 0.00 -9.14
CA TRP A 237 -13.00 1.23 -8.43
C TRP A 237 -13.44 0.89 -7.01
N LEU A 238 -13.28 1.86 -6.10
CA LEU A 238 -13.78 1.83 -4.72
C LEU A 238 -15.26 1.44 -4.69
N SER A 239 -15.57 0.16 -4.49
CA SER A 239 -16.95 -0.34 -4.49
C SER A 239 -17.36 -0.80 -3.10
N VAL A 240 -18.45 -0.19 -2.63
CA VAL A 240 -19.25 -0.55 -1.45
C VAL A 240 -19.37 -2.07 -1.32
N PRO A 241 -19.21 -2.67 -0.12
CA PRO A 241 -19.42 -4.10 0.05
C PRO A 241 -20.91 -4.44 -0.12
N GLY A 242 -21.22 -5.01 -1.27
CA GLY A 242 -22.55 -5.51 -1.60
C GLY A 242 -22.49 -6.40 -2.84
N LEU A 243 -22.30 -7.71 -2.63
CA LEU A 243 -22.29 -8.77 -3.65
C LEU A 243 -21.28 -8.60 -4.81
N TYR A 244 -20.10 -9.22 -4.68
CA TYR A 244 -19.45 -9.84 -5.84
C TYR A 244 -19.81 -11.32 -5.89
N ARG A 245 -20.81 -11.64 -6.73
CA ARG A 245 -20.99 -12.99 -7.27
C ARG A 245 -19.77 -13.29 -8.14
N SER A 246 -19.08 -14.39 -7.82
CA SER A 246 -17.99 -14.93 -8.62
C SER A 246 -18.40 -15.08 -10.09
N ARG A 247 -17.66 -14.45 -11.00
CA ARG A 247 -17.59 -14.95 -12.38
C ARG A 247 -16.56 -16.08 -12.38
N ARG A 248 -17.04 -17.32 -12.31
CA ARG A 248 -16.21 -18.51 -12.59
C ARG A 248 -15.70 -18.38 -14.02
N ASP A 249 -14.39 -18.33 -14.19
CA ASP A 249 -13.79 -18.92 -15.38
C ASP A 249 -13.06 -20.18 -14.93
N SER A 250 -13.74 -21.30 -15.12
CA SER A 250 -13.25 -22.63 -14.80
C SER A 250 -12.32 -23.07 -15.92
N ARG A 251 -11.01 -22.98 -15.72
CA ARG A 251 -10.04 -23.83 -16.42
C ARG A 251 -8.72 -23.87 -15.64
N PHE A 252 -8.20 -25.10 -15.51
CA PHE A 252 -6.91 -25.50 -14.90
C PHE A 252 -6.91 -25.75 -13.38
N ARG A 253 -7.18 -27.01 -13.01
CA ARG A 253 -6.68 -27.64 -11.77
C ARG A 253 -5.40 -28.39 -12.12
N TRP A 254 -4.29 -28.18 -11.41
CA TRP A 254 -3.15 -29.10 -11.44
C TRP A 254 -2.39 -29.14 -10.09
N ASN A 255 -1.86 -30.33 -9.81
CA ASN A 255 -1.19 -30.75 -8.57
C ASN A 255 0.08 -29.94 -8.29
N LEU A 256 0.21 -29.39 -7.08
CA LEU A 256 1.44 -28.79 -6.57
C LEU A 256 2.17 -29.80 -5.67
N GLY A 257 3.41 -30.13 -6.04
CA GLY A 257 4.34 -30.92 -5.20
C GLY A 257 4.89 -30.12 -4.01
N PRO A 258 5.73 -30.75 -3.16
CA PRO A 258 5.86 -30.43 -1.73
C PRO A 258 6.74 -29.21 -1.36
N THR A 259 7.07 -28.30 -2.27
CA THR A 259 8.10 -27.25 -2.02
C THR A 259 7.61 -25.81 -2.20
N GLY A 260 6.30 -25.56 -2.09
CA GLY A 260 5.71 -24.23 -2.27
C GLY A 260 6.18 -23.19 -1.25
N ARG A 261 7.00 -22.22 -1.69
CA ARG A 261 7.32 -21.01 -0.93
C ARG A 261 6.31 -19.91 -1.30
N GLN A 262 5.60 -19.37 -0.30
CA GLN A 262 4.54 -18.37 -0.45
C GLN A 262 5.09 -16.97 -0.77
N ILE A 263 4.44 -16.26 -1.69
CA ILE A 263 4.52 -14.79 -1.79
C ILE A 263 3.20 -14.22 -1.27
N VAL A 264 3.29 -13.35 -0.27
CA VAL A 264 2.12 -12.61 0.20
C VAL A 264 1.94 -11.41 -0.75
N TRP A 265 0.78 -11.30 -1.38
CA TRP A 265 0.53 -10.32 -2.45
C TRP A 265 -0.80 -9.65 -2.21
N GLN A 266 -0.90 -8.33 -2.16
CA GLN A 266 -2.20 -7.71 -1.93
C GLN A 266 -2.62 -6.78 -3.06
N ARG A 267 -3.88 -6.96 -3.45
CA ARG A 267 -4.66 -6.11 -4.33
C ARG A 267 -5.73 -5.45 -3.47
N CYS A 268 -5.74 -4.12 -3.37
CA CYS A 268 -6.94 -3.40 -2.98
C CYS A 268 -7.68 -3.03 -4.25
N ALA A 269 -8.66 -3.87 -4.59
CA ALA A 269 -9.92 -3.36 -5.13
C ALA A 269 -10.71 -2.71 -3.99
#